data_AF-A0A1G2SCF1-F1
#
_entry.id   AF-A0A1G2SCF1-F1
#
_cell.length_a   1.000
_cell.length_b   1.000
_cell.length_c   1.000
_cell.angle_alpha   90.00
_cell.angle_beta   90.00
_cell.angle_gamma   90.00
#
_symmetry.space_group_name_H-M   'P 1'
#
loop_
_entity.id
_entity.type
_entity.pdbx_description
1 polymer ?
#
loop_
_entity_poly.entity_id
_entity_poly.type
_entity_poly.pdbx_seq_one_letter_code
_entity_poly.pdbx_strand_id
1 'polypeptide(L)'
;MNTILTFLKSRKFLVGVAVVVVAFLVLGFVYPVYSDWKGRKGVENLANALKQMQEDDYKAAMADTYGGKTPQETLQMYIDAVEKGDYELASKYFIGGKQEEWKNNLKEIMQSNKESLFLDPLKKSINSIGYFSSDQLLYTIEKPVFIEFRKYPNGIWKILEI
;
A
#
# COMPACT_ATOMS: atom_id res chain seq x y z
N MET A 1 -1.90 71.85 10.23
CA MET A 1 -1.22 70.80 9.44
C MET A 1 0.29 70.67 9.75
N ASN A 2 0.84 71.29 10.81
CA ASN A 2 2.29 71.21 11.14
C ASN A 2 2.64 70.34 12.37
N THR A 3 1.67 70.04 13.25
CA THR A 3 1.90 69.28 14.49
C THR A 3 2.05 67.77 14.28
N ILE A 4 1.39 67.23 13.25
CA ILE A 4 1.51 65.83 12.85
C ILE A 4 2.91 65.59 12.22
N LEU A 5 3.42 66.55 11.45
CA LEU A 5 4.72 66.45 10.80
C LEU A 5 5.90 66.46 11.79
N THR A 6 5.82 67.24 12.87
CA THR A 6 6.88 67.27 13.90
C THR A 6 6.90 66.02 14.76
N PHE A 7 5.73 65.43 15.06
CA PHE A 7 5.61 64.15 15.75
C PHE A 7 6.20 62.99 14.92
N LEU A 8 5.88 62.94 13.62
CA LEU A 8 6.40 61.95 12.66
C LEU A 8 7.93 62.03 12.46
N LYS A 9 8.54 63.20 12.64
CA LYS A 9 10.00 63.39 12.58
C LYS A 9 10.73 63.13 13.90
N SER A 10 10.02 62.80 14.97
CA SER A 10 10.69 62.55 16.25
C SER A 10 11.57 61.28 16.15
N ARG A 11 12.82 61.39 16.62
CA ARG A 11 13.81 60.29 16.54
C ARG A 11 13.29 59.00 17.20
N LYS A 12 12.48 59.12 18.26
CA LYS A 12 11.85 57.98 18.95
C LYS A 12 10.78 57.30 18.09
N PHE A 13 9.97 58.07 17.36
CA PHE A 13 8.99 57.53 16.41
C PHE A 13 9.68 56.82 15.24
N LEU A 14 10.72 57.42 14.65
CA LEU A 14 11.50 56.82 13.57
C LEU A 14 12.17 55.50 13.99
N VAL A 15 12.71 55.43 15.21
CA VAL A 15 13.27 54.19 15.77
C VAL A 15 12.18 53.14 15.99
N GLY A 16 11.01 53.53 16.50
CA GLY A 16 9.87 52.62 16.66
C GLY A 16 9.40 52.03 15.32
N VAL A 17 9.27 52.86 14.28
CA VAL A 17 8.92 52.40 12.92
C VAL A 17 9.99 51.48 12.35
N ALA A 18 11.28 51.81 12.52
CA ALA A 18 12.38 50.97 12.03
C ALA A 18 12.38 49.58 12.70
N VAL A 19 12.12 49.49 14.00
CA VAL A 19 12.03 48.20 14.71
C VAL A 19 10.88 47.35 14.19
N VAL A 20 9.71 47.95 13.95
CA VAL A 20 8.54 47.24 13.39
C VAL A 20 8.84 46.74 11.97
N VAL A 21 9.46 47.57 11.13
CA VAL A 21 9.86 47.17 9.76
C VAL A 21 10.86 46.01 9.79
N VAL A 22 11.87 46.06 10.67
CA VAL A 22 12.84 44.97 10.83
C VAL A 22 12.15 43.69 11.32
N ALA A 23 11.22 43.78 12.28
CA ALA A 23 10.46 42.62 12.75
C ALA A 23 9.63 41.98 11.63
N PHE A 24 8.97 42.79 10.79
CA PHE A 24 8.22 42.29 9.62
C PHE A 24 9.14 41.64 8.57
N LEU A 25 10.32 42.20 8.32
CA LEU A 25 11.31 41.59 7.41
C LEU A 25 11.80 40.24 7.98
N VAL A 26 12.14 40.18 9.26
CA VAL A 26 12.58 38.93 9.91
C VAL A 26 11.48 37.87 9.84
N LEU A 27 10.22 38.21 10.14
CA LEU A 27 9.11 37.28 10.02
C LEU A 27 8.88 36.83 8.57
N GLY A 28 8.99 37.74 7.60
CA GLY A 28 8.88 37.44 6.17
C GLY A 28 9.96 36.49 5.65
N PHE A 29 11.17 36.52 6.22
CA PHE A 29 12.26 35.59 5.87
C PHE A 29 12.25 34.28 6.67
N VAL A 30 11.87 34.32 7.96
CA VAL A 30 11.92 33.13 8.84
C VAL A 30 10.73 32.20 8.62
N TYR A 31 9.54 32.74 8.36
CA TYR A 31 8.32 31.95 8.15
C TYR A 31 8.41 30.94 6.99
N PRO A 32 8.85 31.32 5.76
CA PRO A 32 8.95 30.37 4.65
C PRO A 32 10.00 29.27 4.90
N VAL A 33 11.12 29.60 5.56
CA VAL A 33 12.16 28.62 5.91
C VAL A 33 11.64 27.60 6.93
N TYR A 34 10.88 28.05 7.92
CA TYR A 34 10.27 27.18 8.93
C TYR A 34 9.18 26.26 8.34
N SER A 35 8.32 26.80 7.46
CA SER A 35 7.29 26.00 6.79
C SER A 35 7.89 24.94 5.85
N ASP A 36 8.93 25.30 5.11
CA ASP A 36 9.63 24.37 4.21
C ASP A 36 10.31 23.25 4.99
N TRP A 37 10.95 23.56 6.13
CA TRP A 37 11.60 22.57 6.97
C TRP A 37 10.61 21.57 7.57
N LYS A 38 9.46 22.06 8.05
CA LYS A 38 8.39 21.21 8.61
C LYS A 38 7.75 20.34 7.52
N GLY A 39 7.55 20.89 6.32
CA GLY A 39 7.04 20.15 5.16
C GLY A 39 7.99 19.04 4.71
N ARG A 40 9.28 19.34 4.53
CA ARG A 40 10.29 18.35 4.13
C ARG A 40 10.41 17.21 5.13
N LYS A 41 10.45 17.50 6.43
CA LYS A 41 10.48 16.46 7.46
C LYS A 41 9.26 15.55 7.45
N GLY A 42 8.06 16.10 7.19
CA GLY A 42 6.85 15.29 7.05
C GLY A 42 6.95 14.32 5.86
N VAL A 43 7.42 14.81 4.72
CA VAL A 43 7.61 14.00 3.50
C VAL A 43 8.72 12.95 3.68
N GLU A 44 9.85 13.31 4.27
CA GLU A 44 10.96 12.37 4.55
C GLU A 44 10.54 11.26 5.51
N ASN A 45 9.81 11.59 6.58
CA ASN A 45 9.30 10.59 7.52
C ASN A 45 8.33 9.63 6.84
N LEU A 46 7.44 10.13 5.99
CA LEU A 46 6.54 9.29 5.20
C LEU A 46 7.32 8.41 4.22
N ALA A 47 8.29 8.96 3.49
CA ALA A 47 9.12 8.21 2.55
C ALA A 47 9.90 7.08 3.25
N ASN A 48 10.50 7.37 4.40
CA ASN A 48 11.21 6.37 5.20
C ASN A 48 10.25 5.29 5.75
N ALA A 49 9.07 5.67 6.22
CA ALA A 49 8.06 4.71 6.69
C ALA A 49 7.59 3.79 5.55
N LEU A 50 7.32 4.34 4.36
CA LEU A 50 6.95 3.55 3.17
C LEU A 50 8.08 2.62 2.73
N LYS A 51 9.33 3.10 2.78
CA LYS A 51 10.50 2.27 2.46
C LYS A 51 10.64 1.11 3.45
N GLN A 52 10.47 1.38 4.75
CA GLN A 52 10.54 0.34 5.77
C GLN A 52 9.43 -0.70 5.60
N MET A 53 8.20 -0.27 5.33
CA MET A 53 7.09 -1.20 5.01
C MET A 53 7.41 -2.05 3.78
N GLN A 54 7.94 -1.46 2.71
CA GLN A 54 8.35 -2.22 1.52
C GLN A 54 9.46 -3.22 1.81
N GLU A 55 10.45 -2.86 2.64
CA GLU A 55 11.52 -3.76 3.04
C GLU A 55 11.02 -4.93 3.88
N ASP A 56 10.08 -4.68 4.79
CA ASP A 56 9.50 -5.72 5.64
C ASP A 56 8.58 -6.66 4.84
N ASP A 57 7.74 -6.11 3.96
CA ASP A 57 6.93 -6.89 3.01
C ASP A 57 7.82 -7.72 2.08
N TYR A 58 8.93 -7.15 1.60
CA TYR A 58 9.89 -7.86 0.76
C TYR A 58 10.56 -9.02 1.52
N LYS A 59 10.98 -8.81 2.76
CA LYS A 59 11.57 -9.87 3.60
C LYS A 59 10.56 -10.97 3.88
N ALA A 60 9.31 -10.61 4.21
CA ALA A 60 8.24 -11.57 4.43
C ALA A 60 7.98 -12.38 3.15
N ALA A 61 7.88 -11.73 1.99
CA ALA A 61 7.69 -12.38 0.71
C ALA A 61 8.87 -13.30 0.32
N MET A 62 10.11 -12.91 0.65
CA MET A 62 11.29 -13.75 0.43
C MET A 62 11.32 -15.01 1.31
N ALA A 63 10.85 -14.88 2.56
CA ALA A 63 10.81 -15.98 3.52
C ALA A 63 9.59 -16.90 3.36
N ASP A 64 8.58 -16.49 2.57
CA ASP A 64 7.38 -17.26 2.33
C ASP A 64 7.67 -18.54 1.55
N THR A 65 7.07 -19.66 1.96
CA THR A 65 7.24 -20.97 1.34
C THR A 65 5.93 -21.54 0.80
N TYR A 66 4.82 -20.82 0.92
CA TYR A 66 3.49 -21.28 0.53
C TYR A 66 3.13 -20.77 -0.87
N GLY A 67 3.18 -21.66 -1.84
CA GLY A 67 2.86 -21.35 -3.23
C GLY A 67 3.57 -22.31 -4.18
N GLY A 68 3.09 -22.37 -5.41
CA GLY A 68 3.68 -23.17 -6.47
C GLY A 68 4.76 -22.39 -7.24
N LYS A 69 5.50 -23.12 -8.08
CA LYS A 69 6.41 -22.53 -9.08
C LYS A 69 5.64 -21.94 -10.26
N THR A 70 4.36 -22.28 -10.41
CA THR A 70 3.45 -21.73 -11.41
C THR A 70 2.14 -21.24 -10.78
N PRO A 71 1.40 -20.33 -11.46
CA PRO A 71 0.06 -19.94 -11.03
C PRO A 71 -0.89 -21.13 -10.87
N GLN A 72 -0.87 -22.08 -11.81
CA GLN A 72 -1.72 -23.27 -11.81
C GLN A 72 -1.41 -24.20 -10.64
N GLU A 73 -0.12 -24.42 -10.33
CA GLU A 73 0.29 -25.22 -9.16
C GLU A 73 -0.22 -24.58 -7.88
N THR A 74 -0.09 -23.25 -7.76
CA THR A 74 -0.61 -22.50 -6.61
C THR A 74 -2.13 -22.62 -6.47
N LEU A 75 -2.86 -22.49 -7.58
CA LEU A 75 -4.32 -22.63 -7.61
C LEU A 75 -4.75 -24.04 -7.20
N GLN A 76 -4.05 -25.07 -7.68
CA GLN A 76 -4.33 -26.46 -7.28
C GLN A 76 -4.10 -26.67 -5.79
N MET A 77 -2.97 -26.22 -5.25
CA MET A 77 -2.66 -26.33 -3.81
C MET A 77 -3.70 -25.60 -2.94
N TYR A 78 -4.20 -24.45 -3.43
CA TYR A 78 -5.28 -23.72 -2.80
C TYR A 78 -6.58 -24.52 -2.79
N ILE A 79 -7.03 -25.02 -3.94
CA ILE A 79 -8.25 -25.84 -4.06
C ILE A 79 -8.15 -27.06 -3.15
N ASP A 80 -7.02 -27.78 -3.17
CA ASP A 80 -6.80 -28.96 -2.34
C ASP A 80 -6.91 -28.66 -0.85
N ALA A 81 -6.43 -27.49 -0.40
CA ALA A 81 -6.54 -27.06 0.99
C ALA A 81 -7.99 -26.71 1.37
N VAL A 82 -8.72 -26.02 0.48
CA VAL A 82 -10.14 -25.69 0.70
C VAL A 82 -10.98 -26.97 0.77
N GLU A 83 -10.80 -27.92 -0.15
CA GLU A 83 -11.53 -29.21 -0.14
C GLU A 83 -11.24 -30.07 1.09
N LYS A 84 -10.05 -29.92 1.69
CA LYS A 84 -9.69 -30.57 2.97
C LYS A 84 -10.23 -29.83 4.20
N GLY A 85 -10.87 -28.67 4.01
CA GLY A 85 -11.33 -27.81 5.10
C GLY A 85 -10.18 -27.09 5.84
N ASP A 86 -8.97 -27.08 5.28
CA ASP A 86 -7.81 -26.42 5.88
C ASP A 86 -7.73 -24.97 5.41
N TYR A 87 -8.62 -24.13 5.93
CA TYR A 87 -8.70 -22.71 5.55
C TYR A 87 -7.51 -21.88 6.05
N GLU A 88 -6.79 -22.39 7.06
CA GLU A 88 -5.52 -21.80 7.52
C GLU A 88 -4.42 -22.01 6.48
N LEU A 89 -4.33 -23.20 5.88
CA LEU A 89 -3.41 -23.45 4.78
C LEU A 89 -3.88 -22.74 3.49
N ALA A 90 -5.19 -22.77 3.20
CA ALA A 90 -5.72 -22.15 1.99
C ALA A 90 -5.45 -20.64 1.97
N SER A 91 -5.64 -19.95 3.09
CA SER A 91 -5.37 -18.51 3.19
C SER A 91 -3.91 -18.17 2.96
N LYS A 92 -2.98 -19.06 3.34
CA LYS A 92 -1.55 -18.85 3.12
C LYS A 92 -1.16 -18.80 1.66
N TYR A 93 -1.95 -19.28 0.71
CA TYR A 93 -1.65 -19.11 -0.72
C TYR A 93 -1.95 -17.71 -1.25
N PHE A 94 -2.65 -16.87 -0.49
CA PHE A 94 -2.83 -15.46 -0.81
C PHE A 94 -1.63 -14.61 -0.40
N ILE A 95 -1.51 -13.44 -1.00
CA ILE A 95 -0.57 -12.42 -0.54
C ILE A 95 -0.84 -12.04 0.93
N GLY A 96 0.21 -11.64 1.67
CA GLY A 96 0.15 -11.43 3.13
C GLY A 96 -1.06 -10.60 3.62
N GLY A 97 -1.31 -9.44 3.00
CA GLY A 97 -2.43 -8.56 3.38
C GLY A 97 -3.83 -9.11 3.12
N LYS A 98 -3.95 -10.24 2.42
CA LYS A 98 -5.21 -10.88 2.00
C LYS A 98 -5.52 -12.18 2.74
N GLN A 99 -4.57 -12.73 3.50
CA GLN A 99 -4.73 -14.05 4.10
C GLN A 99 -5.89 -14.10 5.12
N GLU A 100 -5.95 -13.15 6.05
CA GLU A 100 -7.02 -13.15 7.06
C GLU A 100 -8.41 -12.87 6.46
N GLU A 101 -8.48 -11.99 5.45
CA GLU A 101 -9.71 -11.73 4.69
C GLU A 101 -10.23 -13.02 4.06
N TRP A 102 -9.40 -13.72 3.30
CA TRP A 102 -9.80 -14.94 2.60
C TRP A 102 -10.05 -16.12 3.53
N LYS A 103 -9.33 -16.22 4.64
CA LYS A 103 -9.62 -17.21 5.68
C LYS A 103 -11.05 -17.07 6.22
N ASN A 104 -11.51 -15.84 6.43
CA ASN A 104 -12.86 -15.57 6.93
C ASN A 104 -13.92 -15.74 5.83
N ASN A 105 -13.66 -15.24 4.63
CA ASN A 105 -14.54 -15.44 3.47
C ASN A 105 -14.77 -16.94 3.20
N LEU A 106 -13.71 -17.76 3.25
CA LEU A 106 -13.81 -19.21 3.07
C LEU A 106 -14.74 -19.86 4.11
N LYS A 107 -14.60 -19.49 5.39
CA LYS A 107 -15.50 -20.01 6.44
C LYS A 107 -16.96 -19.67 6.15
N GLU A 108 -17.24 -18.44 5.73
CA GLU A 108 -18.60 -18.01 5.39
C GLU A 108 -19.18 -18.74 4.18
N ILE A 109 -18.39 -18.88 3.10
CA ILE A 109 -18.80 -19.62 1.90
C ILE A 109 -19.15 -21.06 2.26
N MET A 110 -18.29 -21.72 3.05
CA MET A 110 -18.44 -23.12 3.40
C MET A 110 -19.60 -23.37 4.38
N GLN A 111 -19.87 -22.42 5.29
CA GLN A 111 -21.07 -22.45 6.15
C GLN A 111 -22.38 -22.26 5.38
N SER A 112 -22.33 -21.60 4.22
CA SER A 112 -23.52 -21.28 3.42
C SER A 112 -23.94 -22.37 2.42
N ASN A 113 -23.30 -23.54 2.44
CA ASN A 113 -23.47 -24.62 1.45
C ASN A 113 -23.23 -24.17 -0.02
N LYS A 114 -22.42 -23.11 -0.22
CA LYS A 114 -22.05 -22.57 -1.55
C LYS A 114 -20.69 -23.07 -2.04
N GLU A 115 -20.17 -24.14 -1.45
CA GLU A 115 -18.86 -24.70 -1.76
C GLU A 115 -18.69 -24.99 -3.25
N SER A 116 -19.62 -25.72 -3.88
CA SER A 116 -19.54 -26.05 -5.30
C SER A 116 -19.59 -24.81 -6.19
N LEU A 117 -20.45 -23.85 -5.87
CA LEU A 117 -20.56 -22.58 -6.59
C LEU A 117 -19.23 -21.82 -6.60
N PHE A 118 -18.45 -21.94 -5.52
CA PHE A 118 -17.15 -21.31 -5.39
C PHE A 118 -16.03 -22.14 -6.03
N LEU A 119 -15.95 -23.45 -5.77
CA LEU A 119 -14.84 -24.30 -6.20
C LEU A 119 -14.91 -24.72 -7.67
N ASP A 120 -16.11 -24.94 -8.23
CA ASP A 120 -16.27 -25.40 -9.61
C ASP A 120 -15.65 -24.46 -10.67
N PRO A 121 -15.85 -23.12 -10.61
CA PRO A 121 -15.18 -22.23 -11.56
C PRO A 121 -13.65 -22.21 -11.36
N LEU A 122 -13.16 -22.36 -10.13
CA LEU A 122 -11.71 -22.43 -9.86
C LEU A 122 -11.09 -23.70 -10.46
N LYS A 123 -11.74 -24.85 -10.28
CA LYS A 123 -11.30 -26.13 -10.87
C LYS A 123 -11.22 -26.08 -12.39
N LYS A 124 -12.21 -25.44 -13.02
CA LYS A 124 -12.20 -25.19 -14.48
C LYS A 124 -11.04 -24.27 -14.88
N SER A 125 -10.73 -23.27 -14.05
CA SER A 125 -9.66 -22.30 -14.30
C SER A 125 -8.26 -22.90 -14.31
N ILE A 126 -8.03 -24.05 -13.67
CA ILE A 126 -6.73 -24.76 -13.72
C ILE A 126 -6.26 -24.99 -15.17
N ASN A 127 -7.20 -25.32 -16.05
CA ASN A 127 -6.93 -25.59 -17.46
C ASN A 127 -7.15 -24.37 -18.38
N SER A 128 -7.47 -23.21 -17.80
CA SER A 128 -7.66 -21.98 -18.56
C SER A 128 -6.33 -21.35 -18.94
N ILE A 129 -6.30 -20.76 -20.14
CA ILE A 129 -5.20 -19.91 -20.58
C ILE A 129 -5.41 -18.52 -19.98
N GLY A 130 -4.36 -18.02 -19.31
CA GLY A 130 -4.25 -16.65 -18.85
C GLY A 130 -3.16 -15.89 -19.59
N TYR A 131 -2.87 -14.68 -19.14
CA TYR A 131 -1.83 -13.84 -19.72
C TYR A 131 -0.95 -13.23 -18.63
N PHE A 132 0.30 -12.94 -18.98
CA PHE A 132 1.24 -12.25 -18.11
C PHE A 132 1.15 -10.74 -18.30
N SER A 133 1.42 -9.99 -17.23
CA SER A 133 1.77 -8.56 -17.34
C SER A 133 3.08 -8.37 -18.12
N SER A 134 3.35 -7.15 -18.59
CA SER A 134 4.56 -6.84 -19.36
C SER A 134 5.86 -7.10 -18.59
N ASP A 135 5.84 -6.99 -17.26
CA ASP A 135 6.97 -7.29 -16.37
C ASP A 135 7.01 -8.75 -15.89
N GLN A 136 6.03 -9.58 -16.30
CA GLN A 136 5.87 -10.98 -15.91
C GLN A 136 5.71 -11.21 -14.39
N LEU A 137 5.38 -10.16 -13.62
CA LEU A 137 5.14 -10.25 -12.19
C LEU A 137 3.68 -10.60 -11.85
N LEU A 138 2.77 -10.44 -12.81
CA LEU A 138 1.37 -10.83 -12.69
C LEU A 138 1.01 -11.86 -13.74
N TYR A 139 0.10 -12.75 -13.37
CA TYR A 139 -0.57 -13.67 -14.28
C TYR A 139 -2.07 -13.63 -14.01
N THR A 140 -2.87 -13.48 -15.05
CA THR A 140 -4.31 -13.25 -14.90
C THR A 140 -5.09 -14.27 -15.72
N ILE A 141 -6.09 -14.88 -15.11
CA ILE A 141 -7.10 -15.71 -15.75
C ILE A 141 -8.41 -14.91 -15.69
N GLU A 142 -9.03 -14.61 -16.84
CA GLU A 142 -10.31 -13.87 -16.86
C GLU A 142 -11.53 -14.79 -16.75
N LYS A 143 -11.40 -16.05 -17.20
CA LYS A 143 -12.51 -17.00 -17.33
C LYS A 143 -12.10 -18.40 -16.86
N PRO A 144 -13.06 -19.18 -16.31
CA PRO A 144 -14.46 -18.83 -16.04
C PRO A 144 -14.70 -17.91 -14.85
N VAL A 145 -13.70 -17.67 -14.01
CA VAL A 145 -13.70 -16.66 -12.95
C VAL A 145 -12.41 -15.87 -13.04
N PHE A 146 -12.45 -14.62 -12.62
CA PHE A 146 -11.26 -13.78 -12.54
C PHE A 146 -10.34 -14.32 -11.46
N ILE A 147 -9.08 -14.56 -11.79
CA ILE A 147 -8.05 -14.92 -10.81
C ILE A 147 -6.78 -14.20 -11.21
N GLU A 148 -6.23 -13.42 -10.30
CA GLU A 148 -4.95 -12.76 -10.49
C GLU A 148 -3.91 -13.32 -9.52
N PHE A 149 -2.72 -13.58 -10.04
CA PHE A 149 -1.59 -14.08 -9.30
C PHE A 149 -0.46 -13.07 -9.32
N ARG A 150 0.30 -13.03 -8.23
CA ARG A 150 1.54 -12.26 -8.11
C ARG A 150 2.72 -13.19 -7.91
N LYS A 151 3.77 -12.98 -8.70
CA LYS A 151 5.07 -13.64 -8.49
C LYS A 151 5.82 -12.93 -7.37
N TYR A 152 6.19 -13.68 -6.34
CA TYR A 152 7.02 -13.17 -5.25
C TYR A 152 8.50 -13.12 -5.65
N PRO A 153 9.33 -12.33 -4.94
CA PRO A 153 10.75 -12.18 -5.26
C PRO A 153 11.55 -13.48 -5.19
N ASN A 154 11.11 -14.46 -4.38
CA ASN A 154 11.70 -15.80 -4.29
C ASN A 154 11.19 -16.77 -5.39
N GLY A 155 10.34 -16.30 -6.31
CA GLY A 155 9.88 -17.05 -7.47
C GLY A 155 8.61 -17.88 -7.27
N ILE A 156 8.05 -17.95 -6.06
CA ILE A 156 6.76 -18.60 -5.83
C ILE A 156 5.61 -17.71 -6.31
N TRP A 157 4.51 -18.33 -6.71
CA TRP A 157 3.29 -17.62 -7.07
C TRP A 157 2.32 -17.59 -5.91
N LYS A 158 1.62 -16.46 -5.78
CA LYS A 158 0.59 -16.21 -4.76
C LYS A 158 -0.68 -15.72 -5.43
N ILE A 159 -1.82 -16.03 -4.83
CA ILE A 159 -3.10 -15.50 -5.26
C ILE A 159 -3.21 -14.06 -4.76
N LEU A 160 -3.42 -13.14 -5.68
CA LEU A 160 -3.69 -11.73 -5.37
C LEU A 160 -5.19 -11.54 -5.13
N GLU A 161 -6.01 -12.10 -6.01
CA GLU A 161 -7.48 -11.94 -5.99
C GLU A 161 -8.18 -13.09 -6.73
N ILE A 162 -9.41 -13.40 -6.28
CA ILE A 162 -10.40 -14.32 -6.87
C ILE A 162 -11.77 -13.64 -6.84
#